data_AF-A0A957EU10-F1
#
_entry.id   AF-A0A957EU10-F1
#
_cell.length_a   1.000
_cell.length_b   1.000
_cell.length_c   1.000
_cell.angle_alpha   90.00
_cell.angle_beta   90.00
_cell.angle_gamma   90.00
#
_symmetry.space_group_name_H-M   'P 1'
#
loop_
_entity.id
_entity.type
_entity.pdbx_description
1 polymer ?
#
loop_
_entity_poly.entity_id
_entity_poly.type
_entity_poly.pdbx_seq_one_letter_code
_entity_poly.pdbx_strand_id
1 'polypeptide(L)'
;GQSLPVWLVAAIGLELFIPLVISANNAIWQLKVPPEKQGRVLAARSMFTTLGEPVALLATGLLADRVFEPAMMPGQTLATLLGRFVGTGPGAGMGLLLIGCGLLSTLAAAWGYGSLAVREIETVLPDHE
;
A
#
# COMPACT_ATOMS: atom_id res chain seq x y z
N GLY A 1 17.30 -5.42 -12.53
CA GLY A 1 17.41 -6.30 -11.34
C GLY A 1 16.27 -7.30 -11.33
N GLN A 2 16.27 -8.26 -12.25
CA GLN A 2 15.23 -9.31 -12.33
C GLN A 2 15.65 -10.61 -11.63
N SER A 3 16.83 -10.64 -11.01
CA SER A 3 17.32 -11.82 -10.30
C SER A 3 16.58 -12.04 -8.99
N LEU A 4 16.27 -13.29 -8.66
CA LEU A 4 15.57 -13.69 -7.43
C LEU A 4 16.12 -13.02 -6.15
N PRO A 5 17.45 -12.90 -5.91
CA PRO A 5 17.95 -12.24 -4.71
C PRO A 5 17.55 -10.76 -4.58
N VAL A 6 17.46 -10.05 -5.71
CA VAL A 6 17.03 -8.63 -5.73
C VAL A 6 15.57 -8.52 -5.32
N TRP A 7 14.72 -9.42 -5.80
CA TRP A 7 13.31 -9.49 -5.40
C TRP A 7 13.13 -9.85 -3.93
N LEU A 8 13.93 -10.78 -3.40
CA LEU A 8 13.89 -11.14 -1.99
C LEU A 8 14.28 -9.96 -1.09
N VAL A 9 15.37 -9.26 -1.41
CA VAL A 9 15.81 -8.08 -0.66
C VAL A 9 14.77 -6.97 -0.75
N ALA A 10 14.18 -6.74 -1.93
CA ALA A 10 13.11 -5.76 -2.09
C ALA A 10 11.86 -6.13 -1.27
N ALA A 11 11.43 -7.38 -1.30
CA ALA A 11 10.29 -7.86 -0.52
C ALA A 11 10.53 -7.71 0.98
N ILE A 12 11.70 -8.12 1.49
CA ILE A 12 12.07 -7.93 2.90
C ILE A 12 12.06 -6.45 3.27
N GLY A 13 12.66 -5.60 2.42
CA GLY A 13 12.69 -4.15 2.65
C GLY A 13 11.30 -3.52 2.73
N LEU A 14 10.35 -3.99 1.90
CA LEU A 14 8.96 -3.54 1.92
C LEU A 14 8.23 -4.03 3.19
N GLU A 15 8.42 -5.28 3.57
CA GLU A 15 7.70 -5.90 4.69
C GLU A 15 8.23 -5.47 6.07
N LEU A 16 9.50 -5.06 6.17
CA LEU A 16 10.16 -4.73 7.44
C LEU A 16 9.42 -3.66 8.26
N PHE A 17 8.84 -2.66 7.60
CA PHE A 17 8.23 -1.50 8.27
C PHE A 17 6.75 -1.70 8.59
N ILE A 18 6.09 -2.69 7.96
CA ILE A 18 4.65 -2.90 8.10
C ILE A 18 4.26 -3.19 9.57
N PRO A 19 4.94 -4.09 10.32
CA PRO A 19 4.60 -4.35 11.71
C PRO A 19 4.74 -3.14 12.63
N LEU A 20 5.74 -2.28 12.37
CA LEU A 20 5.97 -1.06 13.15
C LEU A 20 4.82 -0.07 12.97
N VAL A 21 4.41 0.14 11.72
CA VAL A 21 3.29 1.04 11.37
C VAL A 21 1.97 0.51 11.95
N ILE A 22 1.71 -0.80 11.81
CA ILE A 22 0.48 -1.41 12.33
C ILE A 22 0.43 -1.31 13.86
N SER A 23 1.54 -1.60 14.55
CA SER A 23 1.63 -1.52 16.01
C SER A 23 1.38 -0.11 16.52
N ALA A 24 2.07 0.88 15.94
CA ALA A 24 1.90 2.28 16.32
C ALA A 24 0.46 2.77 16.08
N ASN A 25 -0.11 2.47 14.90
CA ASN A 25 -1.48 2.84 14.58
C ASN A 25 -2.48 2.19 15.57
N ASN A 26 -2.30 0.91 15.91
CA ASN A 26 -3.18 0.25 16.88
C ASN A 26 -3.07 0.87 18.28
N ALA A 27 -1.88 1.26 18.73
CA ALA A 27 -1.68 1.94 20.00
C ALA A 27 -2.39 3.30 20.03
N ILE A 28 -2.26 4.11 18.99
CA ILE A 28 -2.96 5.41 18.87
C ILE A 28 -4.48 5.20 18.98
N TRP A 29 -5.05 4.24 18.25
CA TRP A 29 -6.48 3.96 18.32
C TRP A 29 -6.95 3.50 19.71
N GLN A 30 -6.13 2.74 20.42
CA GLN A 30 -6.46 2.30 21.78
C GLN A 30 -6.41 3.46 22.78
N LEU A 31 -5.41 4.34 22.67
CA LEU A 31 -5.26 5.49 23.56
C LEU A 31 -6.29 6.59 23.28
N LYS A 32 -6.64 6.84 22.02
CA LYS A 32 -7.53 7.95 21.64
C LYS A 32 -9.02 7.60 21.64
N VAL A 33 -9.40 6.33 21.80
CA VAL A 33 -10.82 5.93 21.82
C VAL A 33 -11.23 5.53 23.24
N PRO A 34 -12.33 6.10 23.77
CA PRO A 34 -12.85 5.74 25.09
C PRO A 34 -13.11 4.23 25.22
N PRO A 35 -12.77 3.59 26.36
CA PRO A 35 -12.89 2.15 26.56
C PRO A 35 -14.28 1.60 26.20
N GLU A 36 -15.35 2.31 26.54
CA GLU A 36 -16.73 1.91 26.28
C GLU A 36 -17.13 1.94 24.79
N LYS A 37 -16.32 2.58 23.92
CA LYS A 37 -16.55 2.67 22.46
C LYS A 37 -15.52 1.89 21.66
N GLN A 38 -14.42 1.44 22.25
CA GLN A 38 -13.31 0.77 21.53
C GLN A 38 -13.79 -0.40 20.68
N GLY A 39 -14.60 -1.30 21.24
CA GLY A 39 -15.10 -2.47 20.50
C GLY A 39 -15.86 -2.10 19.22
N ARG A 40 -16.68 -1.03 19.26
CA ARG A 40 -17.47 -0.57 18.09
C ARG A 40 -16.59 0.13 17.06
N VAL A 41 -15.68 0.99 17.52
CA VAL A 41 -14.78 1.74 16.63
C VAL A 41 -13.80 0.81 15.93
N LEU A 42 -13.19 -0.12 16.67
CA LEU A 42 -12.27 -1.10 16.11
C LEU A 42 -12.97 -2.09 15.19
N ALA A 43 -14.20 -2.51 15.50
CA ALA A 43 -14.98 -3.35 14.60
C ALA A 43 -15.31 -2.63 13.29
N ALA A 44 -15.77 -1.38 13.34
CA ALA A 44 -16.04 -0.59 12.14
C ALA A 44 -14.78 -0.40 11.28
N ARG A 45 -13.64 -0.07 11.90
CA ARG A 45 -12.34 0.02 11.20
C ARG A 45 -11.96 -1.31 10.54
N SER A 46 -12.11 -2.42 11.27
CA SER A 46 -11.81 -3.75 10.77
C SER A 46 -12.67 -4.10 9.56
N MET A 47 -13.98 -3.81 9.61
CA MET A 47 -14.90 -4.04 8.48
C MET A 47 -14.45 -3.31 7.21
N PHE A 48 -14.05 -2.04 7.29
CA PHE A 48 -13.55 -1.31 6.12
C PHE A 48 -12.26 -1.91 5.56
N THR A 49 -11.38 -2.40 6.43
CA THR A 49 -10.12 -3.04 6.01
C THR A 49 -10.40 -4.37 5.31
N THR A 50 -11.20 -5.24 5.95
CA THR A 50 -11.57 -6.56 5.40
C THR A 50 -12.39 -6.46 4.12
N LEU A 51 -13.22 -5.43 3.95
CA LEU A 51 -13.93 -5.20 2.68
C LEU A 51 -13.03 -4.64 1.58
N GLY A 52 -12.00 -3.89 1.95
CA GLY A 52 -11.02 -3.35 1.01
C GLY A 52 -10.14 -4.43 0.38
N GLU A 53 -9.81 -5.49 1.12
CA GLU A 53 -8.94 -6.58 0.66
C GLU A 53 -9.47 -7.30 -0.61
N PRO A 54 -10.73 -7.80 -0.66
CA PRO A 54 -11.29 -8.39 -1.87
C PRO A 54 -11.30 -7.42 -3.06
N VAL A 55 -11.61 -6.15 -2.81
CA VAL A 55 -11.64 -5.12 -3.87
C VAL A 55 -10.23 -4.90 -4.42
N ALA A 56 -9.24 -4.80 -3.54
CA ALA A 56 -7.85 -4.66 -3.93
C ALA A 56 -7.36 -5.89 -4.72
N LEU A 57 -7.69 -7.11 -4.29
CA LEU A 57 -7.36 -8.35 -5.01
C LEU A 57 -7.96 -8.37 -6.42
N LEU A 58 -9.25 -8.05 -6.56
CA LEU A 58 -9.93 -8.00 -7.85
C LEU A 58 -9.33 -6.92 -8.76
N ALA A 59 -9.12 -5.71 -8.23
CA ALA A 59 -8.54 -4.61 -8.98
C ALA A 59 -7.12 -4.94 -9.45
N THR A 60 -6.29 -5.50 -8.57
CA THR A 60 -4.90 -5.88 -8.88
C THR A 60 -4.85 -6.92 -9.99
N GLY A 61 -5.66 -7.99 -9.90
CA GLY A 61 -5.71 -9.03 -10.93
C GLY A 61 -6.21 -8.49 -12.27
N LEU A 62 -7.30 -7.72 -12.28
CA LEU A 62 -7.84 -7.13 -13.50
C LEU A 62 -6.86 -6.15 -14.14
N LEU A 63 -6.23 -5.28 -13.36
CA LEU A 63 -5.27 -4.31 -13.86
C LEU A 63 -4.01 -5.00 -14.39
N ALA A 64 -3.47 -6.00 -13.67
CA ALA A 64 -2.34 -6.78 -14.13
C ALA A 64 -2.66 -7.42 -15.49
N ASP A 65 -3.67 -8.30 -15.54
CA ASP A 65 -3.91 -9.18 -16.69
C ASP A 65 -4.50 -8.45 -17.91
N ARG A 66 -5.36 -7.44 -17.68
CA ARG A 66 -6.09 -6.77 -18.78
C ARG A 66 -5.45 -5.46 -19.22
N VAL A 67 -4.63 -4.82 -18.39
CA VAL A 67 -4.12 -3.47 -18.67
C VAL A 67 -2.60 -3.48 -18.76
N PHE A 68 -1.91 -3.86 -17.69
CA PHE A 68 -0.46 -3.70 -17.60
C PHE A 68 0.31 -4.77 -18.38
N GLU A 69 -0.05 -6.05 -18.29
CA GLU A 69 0.60 -7.13 -19.05
C GLU A 69 0.47 -6.90 -20.57
N PRO A 70 -0.72 -6.64 -21.13
CA PRO A 70 -0.87 -6.37 -22.56
C PRO A 70 -0.15 -5.10 -23.01
N ALA A 71 -0.08 -4.07 -22.17
CA ALA A 71 0.61 -2.82 -22.49
C ALA A 71 2.15 -2.95 -22.44
N MET A 72 2.66 -3.95 -21.73
CA MET A 72 4.10 -4.25 -21.60
C MET A 72 4.60 -5.31 -22.59
N MET A 73 3.73 -5.80 -23.48
CA MET A 73 4.14 -6.69 -24.57
C MET A 73 5.03 -5.97 -25.60
N PRO A 74 5.95 -6.69 -26.28
CA PRO A 74 6.82 -6.11 -27.30
C PRO A 74 6.05 -5.37 -28.39
N GLY A 75 6.55 -4.20 -28.81
CA GLY A 75 5.93 -3.37 -29.85
C GLY A 75 4.91 -2.35 -29.35
N GLN A 76 4.56 -2.38 -28.06
CA GLN A 76 3.64 -1.41 -27.47
C GLN A 76 4.35 -0.13 -26.99
N THR A 77 3.62 0.99 -26.98
CA THR A 77 4.16 2.30 -26.56
C THR A 77 4.67 2.28 -25.13
N LEU A 78 3.92 1.68 -24.20
CA LEU A 78 4.30 1.64 -22.79
C LEU A 78 5.53 0.76 -22.56
N ALA A 79 5.60 -0.38 -23.25
CA ALA A 79 6.79 -1.22 -23.30
C ALA A 79 8.03 -0.48 -23.83
N THR A 80 7.85 0.40 -24.83
CA THR A 80 8.96 1.20 -25.39
C THR A 80 9.46 2.26 -24.40
N LEU A 81 8.55 2.91 -23.66
CA LEU A 81 8.90 3.97 -22.71
C LEU A 81 9.46 3.44 -21.38
N LEU A 82 8.83 2.40 -20.84
CA LEU A 82 9.09 1.91 -19.49
C LEU A 82 9.80 0.55 -19.46
N GLY A 83 9.96 -0.11 -20.60
CA GLY A 83 10.59 -1.42 -20.68
C GLY A 83 12.05 -1.44 -20.21
N ARG A 84 12.75 -0.30 -20.23
CA ARG A 84 14.10 -0.20 -19.65
C ARG A 84 14.15 -0.39 -18.14
N PHE A 85 13.04 -0.14 -17.43
CA PHE A 85 12.98 -0.21 -15.97
C PHE A 85 12.50 -1.57 -15.48
N VAL A 86 11.45 -2.10 -16.09
CA VAL A 86 10.77 -3.33 -15.65
C VAL A 86 10.96 -4.52 -16.60
N GLY A 87 11.52 -4.30 -17.78
CA GLY A 87 11.59 -5.28 -18.87
C GLY A 87 10.39 -5.20 -19.81
N THR A 88 10.34 -6.09 -20.79
CA THR A 88 9.21 -6.24 -21.72
C THR A 88 8.81 -7.71 -21.82
N GLY A 89 7.54 -7.96 -22.13
CA GLY A 89 6.98 -9.32 -22.19
C GLY A 89 6.30 -9.77 -20.88
N PRO A 90 6.10 -11.10 -20.70
CA PRO A 90 5.36 -11.65 -19.57
C PRO A 90 5.97 -11.26 -18.21
N GLY A 91 5.16 -10.79 -17.28
CA GLY A 91 5.57 -10.39 -15.92
C GLY A 91 6.07 -8.95 -15.80
N ALA A 92 6.34 -8.27 -16.92
CA ALA A 92 6.77 -6.87 -16.90
C ALA A 92 5.64 -5.91 -16.49
N GLY A 93 4.38 -6.26 -16.75
CA GLY A 93 3.21 -5.48 -16.32
C GLY A 93 3.02 -5.54 -14.81
N MET A 94 3.18 -6.71 -14.20
CA MET A 94 3.17 -6.86 -12.74
C MET A 94 4.27 -6.03 -12.07
N GLY A 95 5.48 -6.00 -12.64
CA GLY A 95 6.57 -5.14 -12.15
C GLY A 95 6.19 -3.65 -12.17
N LEU A 96 5.54 -3.19 -13.24
CA LEU A 96 5.08 -1.81 -13.35
C LEU A 96 3.94 -1.49 -12.37
N LEU A 97 3.02 -2.43 -12.16
CA LEU A 97 1.93 -2.32 -11.20
C LEU A 97 2.47 -2.15 -9.77
N LEU A 98 3.46 -2.96 -9.38
CA LEU A 98 4.11 -2.85 -8.07
C LEU A 98 4.77 -1.48 -7.85
N ILE A 99 5.49 -0.97 -8.85
CA ILE A 99 6.08 0.38 -8.79
C ILE A 99 4.99 1.44 -8.65
N GLY A 100 3.91 1.33 -9.43
CA GLY A 100 2.77 2.24 -9.36
C GLY A 100 2.11 2.26 -7.98
N CYS A 101 1.85 1.08 -7.40
CA CYS A 101 1.31 0.94 -6.05
C CYS A 101 2.26 1.55 -5.01
N GLY A 102 3.57 1.31 -5.10
CA GLY A 102 4.57 1.90 -4.22
C GLY A 102 4.59 3.43 -4.28
N LEU A 103 4.50 4.01 -5.49
CA LEU A 103 4.43 5.45 -5.69
C LEU A 103 3.14 6.04 -5.10
N LEU A 104 1.98 5.42 -5.36
CA LEU A 104 0.70 5.87 -4.81
C LEU A 104 0.69 5.82 -3.27
N SER A 105 1.21 4.74 -2.68
CA SER A 105 1.37 4.62 -1.23
C SER A 105 2.29 5.69 -0.66
N THR A 106 3.40 5.99 -1.34
CA THR A 106 4.33 7.06 -0.93
C THR A 106 3.67 8.43 -0.99
N LEU A 107 2.89 8.71 -2.05
CA LEU A 107 2.15 9.96 -2.18
C LEU A 107 1.06 10.09 -1.11
N ALA A 108 0.34 9.01 -0.81
CA ALA A 108 -0.65 8.99 0.26
C ALA A 108 -0.01 9.24 1.63
N ALA A 109 1.16 8.64 1.91
CA ALA A 109 1.92 8.88 3.13
C ALA A 109 2.42 10.33 3.22
N ALA A 110 2.97 10.87 2.15
CA ALA A 110 3.41 12.27 2.09
C ALA A 110 2.26 13.25 2.31
N TRP A 111 1.09 12.97 1.72
CA TRP A 111 -0.14 13.72 1.93
C TRP A 111 -0.59 13.67 3.40
N GLY A 112 -0.61 12.47 4.00
CA GLY A 112 -0.93 12.28 5.40
C GLY A 112 0.01 13.06 6.33
N TYR A 113 1.31 13.03 6.04
CA TYR A 113 2.31 13.79 6.80
C TYR A 113 2.13 15.30 6.69
N GLY A 114 1.67 15.79 5.53
CA GLY A 114 1.33 17.21 5.33
C GLY A 114 0.06 17.65 6.05
N SER A 115 -0.80 16.71 6.46
CA SER A 115 -2.02 17.00 7.22
C SER A 115 -1.71 17.19 8.71
N LEU A 116 -1.90 18.41 9.21
CA LEU A 116 -1.77 18.72 10.64
C LEU A 116 -2.64 17.80 11.51
N ALA A 117 -3.84 17.46 11.05
CA ALA A 117 -4.76 16.59 11.78
C ALA A 117 -4.20 15.17 11.99
N VAL A 118 -3.39 14.67 11.07
CA VAL A 118 -2.74 13.35 11.17
C VAL A 118 -1.43 13.47 11.93
N ARG A 119 -0.64 14.52 11.64
CA ARG A 119 0.68 14.74 12.24
C ARG A 119 0.62 15.02 13.73
N GLU A 120 -0.37 15.78 14.19
CA GLU A 120 -0.50 16.22 15.58
C GLU A 120 -1.62 15.48 16.31
N ILE A 121 -2.05 14.33 15.79
CA ILE A 121 -3.18 13.57 16.36
C ILE A 121 -2.97 13.22 17.83
N GLU A 122 -1.73 12.96 18.23
CA GLU A 122 -1.37 12.67 19.62
C GLU A 122 -1.43 13.90 20.54
N THR A 123 -1.26 15.11 19.98
CA THR A 123 -1.34 16.38 20.70
C THR A 123 -2.75 16.96 20.72
N VAL A 124 -3.51 16.78 19.63
CA VAL A 124 -4.85 17.36 19.46
C VAL A 124 -5.91 16.58 20.23
N LEU A 125 -5.80 15.25 20.32
CA LEU A 125 -6.71 14.42 21.10
C LEU A 125 -6.07 14.03 22.43
N PRO A 126 -6.78 14.14 23.57
CA PRO A 126 -6.28 13.62 24.84
C PRO A 126 -6.26 12.08 24.82
N ASP A 127 -5.33 11.49 25.59
CA ASP A 127 -5.33 10.06 25.86
C ASP A 127 -6.44 9.70 26.86
N HIS A 128 -7.05 8.54 26.67
CA HIS A 128 -7.98 7.93 27.62
C HIS A 128 -7.25 6.82 28.41
N GLU A 129 -7.39 6.85 29.74
CA GLU A 129 -6.96 5.76 30.63
C GLU A 129 -8.00 4.64 30.71
#